data_AF-A0A1S2RF70-F1
#
_entry.id   AF-A0A1S2RF70-F1
#
_cell.length_a   1.000
_cell.length_b   1.000
_cell.length_c   1.000
_cell.angle_alpha   90.00
_cell.angle_beta   90.00
_cell.angle_gamma   90.00
#
_symmetry.space_group_name_H-M   'P 1'
#
loop_
_entity.id
_entity.type
_entity.pdbx_description
1 polymer ?
#
loop_
_entity_poly.entity_id
_entity_poly.type
_entity_poly.pdbx_seq_one_letter_code
_entity_poly.pdbx_strand_id
1 'polypeptide(L)'
;MQENQNRMKLLFNKVPQVTIFFWIIKVLCTTVGETFADFINFNIGLGLTLTTIIMGVAFFIALFFQFKANKYVPSIYWVTVVLISVFGTLVTDNLTDNIGVPLEVSTAVFSVLLGLTFLFWYLSEKTLSIHSIFTKKREVFYWFTILFTFALGTAVGDLFSEQLGFGYLYTGIGVIIIIALVFLAYKFLKLDGVLAFWIAYILTRPLGASLGDYLSQPKVNGGLGLGTTVTSVIFLIAILAIIIFLAVSKIDTNAKSDIAETNQSNANKKHVLTQTIVVLVIFLVVGIGGYNWRSNYIASQGAAEQTTLAGQLNDFVKIENDMLNAVNKNDFASAKKGADNLEHQWDTQEPKLRKIDSTTWTKIDGTIDSVLAAARSSKPDVNQSKTALTNSLSVLKGANKSTSKSGASQTTLSGQLNDFAKIENDILKAVNKSDFASAKKGADELEHQWDTQEPKLRKIDGTTWTKIDGTIDVVLAAVRSSNPDVNHCKSALNNSLSTINAANK
;
A
#
# COMPACT_ATOMS: atom_id res chain seq x y z
N MET A 1 34.40 13.58 -40.19
CA MET A 1 32.93 13.62 -40.40
C MET A 1 32.15 12.93 -39.26
N GLN A 2 32.52 11.71 -38.85
CA GLN A 2 31.87 11.01 -37.72
C GLN A 2 31.94 11.76 -36.38
N GLU A 3 33.08 12.40 -36.08
CA GLU A 3 33.25 13.21 -34.86
C GLU A 3 32.32 14.44 -34.83
N ASN A 4 32.14 15.11 -35.98
CA ASN A 4 31.17 16.20 -36.12
C ASN A 4 29.71 15.72 -36.00
N GLN A 5 29.39 14.52 -36.51
CA GLN A 5 28.05 13.94 -36.35
C GLN A 5 27.75 13.56 -34.89
N ASN A 6 28.74 13.05 -34.14
CA ASN A 6 28.58 12.76 -32.71
C ASN A 6 28.47 14.04 -31.87
N ARG A 7 29.25 15.08 -32.18
CA ARG A 7 29.10 16.41 -31.55
C ARG A 7 27.73 17.02 -31.85
N MET A 8 27.24 16.91 -33.10
CA MET A 8 25.89 17.37 -33.44
C MET A 8 24.81 16.59 -32.68
N LYS A 9 24.92 15.26 -32.57
CA LYS A 9 23.97 14.44 -31.78
C LYS A 9 23.94 14.83 -30.30
N LEU A 10 25.10 15.16 -29.71
CA LEU A 10 25.19 15.69 -28.35
C LEU A 10 24.55 17.07 -28.20
N LEU A 11 24.72 17.95 -29.18
CA LEU A 11 24.11 19.30 -29.21
C LEU A 11 22.58 19.29 -29.33
N PHE A 12 22.00 18.22 -29.88
CA PHE A 12 20.55 18.02 -30.02
C PHE A 12 19.95 17.09 -28.96
N ASN A 13 20.77 16.52 -28.05
CA ASN A 13 20.23 15.71 -26.97
C ASN A 13 19.43 16.59 -26.02
N LYS A 14 18.23 16.14 -25.67
CA LYS A 14 17.31 16.88 -24.80
C LYS A 14 17.46 16.54 -23.31
N VAL A 15 18.39 15.66 -22.98
CA VAL A 15 18.62 15.12 -21.63
C VAL A 15 20.01 15.56 -21.14
N PRO A 16 20.14 15.92 -19.84
CA PRO A 16 21.41 16.31 -19.25
C PRO A 16 22.48 15.23 -19.37
N GLN A 17 23.75 15.65 -19.31
CA GLN A 17 24.85 14.70 -19.09
C GLN A 17 24.78 14.08 -17.70
N VAL A 18 25.15 12.79 -17.62
CA VAL A 18 25.17 12.03 -16.37
C VAL A 18 26.42 12.39 -15.56
N THR A 19 26.37 13.53 -14.88
CA THR A 19 27.41 13.99 -13.95
C THR A 19 27.02 13.67 -12.50
N ILE A 20 27.89 13.97 -11.54
CA ILE A 20 27.51 13.87 -10.12
C ILE A 20 26.31 14.77 -9.78
N PHE A 21 26.20 15.95 -10.41
CA PHE A 21 25.07 16.87 -10.20
C PHE A 21 23.75 16.28 -10.71
N PHE A 22 23.78 15.49 -11.79
CA PHE A 22 22.59 14.78 -12.27
C PHE A 22 22.03 13.86 -11.18
N TRP A 23 22.89 13.07 -10.54
CA TRP A 23 22.46 12.15 -9.48
C TRP A 23 21.98 12.89 -8.22
N ILE A 24 22.67 13.96 -7.82
CA ILE A 24 22.26 14.79 -6.67
C ILE A 24 20.87 15.37 -6.90
N ILE A 25 20.64 16.08 -8.02
CA ILE A 25 19.34 16.71 -8.27
C ILE A 25 18.25 15.64 -8.42
N LYS A 26 18.56 14.51 -9.08
CA LYS A 26 17.60 13.40 -9.22
C LYS A 26 17.14 12.88 -7.86
N VAL A 27 18.06 12.62 -6.93
CA VAL A 27 17.71 12.17 -5.57
C VAL A 27 16.89 13.23 -4.83
N LEU A 28 17.25 14.50 -4.95
CA LEU A 28 16.46 15.59 -4.36
C LEU A 28 15.04 15.65 -4.96
N CYS A 29 14.89 15.53 -6.28
CA CYS A 29 13.60 15.53 -6.96
C CYS A 29 12.73 14.32 -6.56
N THR A 30 13.34 13.15 -6.37
CA THR A 30 12.62 11.96 -5.91
C THR A 30 12.12 12.11 -4.48
N THR A 31 12.87 12.78 -3.60
CA THR A 31 12.45 13.07 -2.23
C THR A 31 11.38 14.16 -2.14
N VAL A 32 11.48 15.20 -2.97
CA VAL A 32 10.44 16.22 -3.09
C VAL A 32 9.15 15.65 -3.66
N GLY A 33 9.24 14.70 -4.60
CA GLY A 33 8.05 14.06 -5.18
C GLY A 33 7.11 13.53 -4.11
N GLU A 34 7.68 12.82 -3.13
CA GLU A 34 6.96 12.24 -1.99
C GLU A 34 6.43 13.32 -1.05
N THR A 35 7.35 14.09 -0.46
CA THR A 35 7.02 15.07 0.58
C THR A 35 6.11 16.20 0.10
N PHE A 36 6.19 16.57 -1.18
CA PHE A 36 5.34 17.61 -1.77
C PHE A 36 3.96 17.07 -2.16
N ALA A 37 3.85 15.81 -2.59
CA ALA A 37 2.56 15.15 -2.79
C ALA A 37 1.78 15.14 -1.47
N ASP A 38 2.42 14.67 -0.40
CA ASP A 38 1.86 14.64 0.96
C ASP A 38 1.48 16.03 1.47
N PHE A 39 2.35 17.02 1.23
CA PHE A 39 2.08 18.39 1.65
C PHE A 39 0.78 18.92 1.04
N ILE A 40 0.57 18.74 -0.27
CA ILE A 40 -0.66 19.20 -0.91
C ILE A 40 -1.86 18.37 -0.44
N ASN A 41 -1.68 17.06 -0.28
CA ASN A 41 -2.74 16.16 0.14
C ASN A 41 -3.24 16.47 1.57
N PHE A 42 -2.33 16.41 2.55
CA PHE A 42 -2.65 16.47 3.98
C PHE A 42 -2.62 17.89 4.56
N ASN A 43 -1.67 18.74 4.17
CA ASN A 43 -1.54 20.08 4.78
C ASN A 43 -2.45 21.11 4.12
N ILE A 44 -2.56 21.09 2.79
CA ILE A 44 -3.51 21.96 2.07
C ILE A 44 -4.93 21.38 2.15
N GLY A 45 -5.06 20.06 2.33
CA GLY A 45 -6.35 19.40 2.52
C GLY A 45 -7.16 19.28 1.22
N LEU A 46 -6.49 19.28 0.07
CA LEU A 46 -7.15 19.12 -1.23
C LEU A 46 -7.65 17.68 -1.45
N GLY A 47 -7.10 16.72 -0.70
CA GLY A 47 -7.36 15.30 -0.88
C GLY A 47 -6.64 14.72 -2.10
N LEU A 48 -6.53 13.40 -2.12
CA LEU A 48 -5.62 12.69 -3.01
C LEU A 48 -6.03 12.80 -4.49
N THR A 49 -7.33 12.63 -4.78
CA THR A 49 -7.85 12.70 -6.15
C THR A 49 -7.67 14.08 -6.78
N LEU A 50 -8.04 15.16 -6.07
CA LEU A 50 -7.94 16.52 -6.60
C LEU A 50 -6.48 16.93 -6.79
N THR A 51 -5.62 16.57 -5.84
CA THR A 51 -4.16 16.79 -5.92
C THR A 51 -3.58 16.09 -7.15
N THR A 52 -3.96 14.83 -7.40
CA THR A 52 -3.55 14.06 -8.58
C THR A 52 -3.93 14.76 -9.88
N ILE A 53 -5.17 15.29 -9.97
CA ILE A 53 -5.64 15.98 -11.18
C ILE A 53 -4.86 17.28 -11.40
N ILE A 54 -4.71 18.11 -10.38
CA ILE A 54 -4.01 19.41 -10.49
C ILE A 54 -2.54 19.20 -10.88
N MET A 55 -1.85 18.29 -10.18
CA MET A 55 -0.45 17.99 -10.46
C MET A 55 -0.27 17.30 -11.81
N GLY A 56 -1.23 16.46 -12.22
CA GLY A 56 -1.27 15.87 -13.55
C GLY A 56 -1.37 16.92 -14.66
N VAL A 57 -2.28 17.88 -14.53
CA VAL A 57 -2.41 19.00 -15.48
C VAL A 57 -1.11 19.81 -15.55
N ALA A 58 -0.53 20.15 -14.40
CA ALA A 58 0.75 20.89 -14.36
C ALA A 58 1.88 20.10 -15.04
N PHE A 59 1.96 18.79 -14.76
CA PHE A 59 2.91 17.88 -15.41
C PHE A 59 2.74 17.86 -16.93
N PHE A 60 1.52 17.67 -17.45
CA PHE A 60 1.29 17.65 -18.90
C PHE A 60 1.61 18.99 -19.58
N ILE A 61 1.38 20.12 -18.90
CA ILE A 61 1.79 21.45 -19.40
C ILE A 61 3.33 21.53 -19.50
N ALA A 62 4.06 21.15 -18.45
CA ALA A 62 5.53 21.16 -18.47
C ALA A 62 6.08 20.20 -19.53
N LEU A 63 5.49 19.02 -19.65
CA LEU A 63 5.84 18.02 -20.65
C LEU A 63 5.62 18.55 -22.07
N PHE A 64 4.53 19.29 -22.32
CA PHE A 64 4.31 19.95 -23.61
C PHE A 64 5.44 20.93 -23.97
N PHE A 65 5.88 21.76 -23.02
CA PHE A 65 7.01 22.66 -23.24
C PHE A 65 8.33 21.91 -23.46
N GLN A 66 8.54 20.79 -22.77
CA GLN A 66 9.69 19.91 -22.97
C GLN A 66 9.72 19.34 -24.40
N PHE A 67 8.58 18.83 -24.91
CA PHE A 67 8.48 18.35 -26.28
C PHE A 67 8.71 19.46 -27.32
N LYS A 68 8.29 20.70 -27.02
CA LYS A 68 8.48 21.88 -27.88
C LYS A 68 9.93 22.37 -27.89
N ALA A 69 10.70 22.15 -26.82
CA ALA A 69 12.09 22.54 -26.75
C ALA A 69 12.93 21.75 -27.78
N ASN A 70 13.73 22.45 -28.58
CA ASN A 70 14.58 21.83 -29.62
C ASN A 70 15.97 21.43 -29.11
N LYS A 71 16.30 21.79 -27.86
CA LYS A 71 17.58 21.53 -27.19
C LYS A 71 17.31 21.33 -25.69
N TYR A 72 18.25 20.71 -24.98
CA TYR A 72 18.19 20.62 -23.53
C TYR A 72 18.15 22.02 -22.89
N VAL A 73 17.09 22.28 -22.13
CA VAL A 73 16.93 23.48 -21.29
C VAL A 73 16.82 22.99 -19.85
N PRO A 74 17.84 23.24 -18.99
CA PRO A 74 17.88 22.70 -17.64
C PRO A 74 16.60 22.95 -16.84
N SER A 75 16.08 24.18 -16.88
CA SER A 75 14.87 24.55 -16.14
C SER A 75 13.63 23.76 -16.55
N ILE A 76 13.37 23.63 -17.86
CA ILE A 76 12.18 22.91 -18.36
C ILE A 76 12.28 21.43 -18.01
N TYR A 77 13.47 20.85 -18.22
CA TYR A 77 13.71 19.43 -17.96
C TYR A 77 13.53 19.11 -16.47
N TRP A 78 14.20 19.84 -15.57
CA TRP A 78 14.13 19.55 -14.14
C TRP A 78 12.77 19.87 -13.52
N VAL A 79 12.08 20.92 -13.99
CA VAL A 79 10.68 21.15 -13.59
C VAL A 79 9.78 19.99 -14.02
N THR A 80 9.97 19.47 -15.24
CA THR A 80 9.22 18.29 -15.70
C THR A 80 9.54 17.06 -14.83
N VAL A 81 10.80 16.88 -14.41
CA VAL A 81 11.22 15.79 -13.51
C VAL A 81 10.64 15.93 -12.09
N VAL A 82 10.51 17.15 -11.56
CA VAL A 82 9.83 17.38 -10.27
C VAL A 82 8.33 17.11 -10.41
N LEU A 83 7.68 17.59 -11.47
CA LEU A 83 6.24 17.38 -11.63
C LEU A 83 5.88 15.91 -11.87
N ILE A 84 6.68 15.18 -12.66
CA ILE A 84 6.47 13.75 -12.87
C ILE A 84 6.77 12.93 -11.61
N SER A 85 7.66 13.40 -10.73
CA SER A 85 7.93 12.73 -9.45
C SER A 85 6.74 12.81 -8.50
N VAL A 86 6.14 14.00 -8.39
CA VAL A 86 4.93 14.23 -7.59
C VAL A 86 3.76 13.46 -8.19
N PHE A 87 3.54 13.57 -9.50
CA PHE A 87 2.44 12.87 -10.17
C PHE A 87 2.58 11.34 -10.08
N GLY A 88 3.80 10.81 -10.17
CA GLY A 88 4.04 9.37 -10.03
C GLY A 88 3.78 8.82 -8.63
N THR A 89 4.11 9.57 -7.56
CA THR A 89 3.69 9.27 -6.18
C THR A 89 2.16 9.19 -6.14
N LEU A 90 1.50 10.29 -6.48
CA LEU A 90 0.04 10.42 -6.40
C LEU A 90 -0.75 9.36 -7.19
N VAL A 91 -0.24 8.92 -8.34
CA VAL A 91 -0.87 7.83 -9.10
C VAL A 91 -0.84 6.51 -8.32
N THR A 92 0.26 6.23 -7.62
CA THR A 92 0.43 5.02 -6.82
C THR A 92 -0.46 5.07 -5.59
N ASP A 93 -0.40 6.16 -4.83
CA ASP A 93 -1.19 6.36 -3.62
C ASP A 93 -2.69 6.33 -3.95
N ASN A 94 -3.12 6.93 -5.07
CA ASN A 94 -4.53 6.92 -5.44
C ASN A 94 -5.02 5.51 -5.80
N LEU A 95 -4.14 4.62 -6.29
CA LEU A 95 -4.47 3.22 -6.49
C LEU A 95 -4.53 2.47 -5.16
N THR A 96 -3.55 2.67 -4.28
CA THR A 96 -3.43 1.93 -3.03
C THR A 96 -4.40 2.43 -1.96
N ASP A 97 -4.37 3.72 -1.64
CA ASP A 97 -5.03 4.28 -0.46
C ASP A 97 -6.49 4.64 -0.74
N ASN A 98 -6.80 5.10 -1.96
CA ASN A 98 -8.16 5.53 -2.32
C ASN A 98 -8.97 4.43 -3.01
N ILE A 99 -8.35 3.64 -3.90
CA ILE A 99 -9.02 2.55 -4.61
C ILE A 99 -8.86 1.20 -3.87
N GLY A 100 -7.89 1.07 -2.97
CA GLY A 100 -7.67 -0.16 -2.19
C GLY A 100 -6.90 -1.25 -2.93
N VAL A 101 -6.13 -0.90 -3.98
CA VAL A 101 -5.30 -1.86 -4.72
C VAL A 101 -4.08 -2.24 -3.88
N PRO A 102 -3.83 -3.53 -3.59
CA PRO A 102 -2.67 -3.93 -2.79
C PRO A 102 -1.34 -3.48 -3.42
N LEU A 103 -0.37 -3.05 -2.60
CA LEU A 103 0.95 -2.57 -3.06
C LEU A 103 1.71 -3.64 -3.84
N GLU A 104 1.52 -4.93 -3.56
CA GLU A 104 2.10 -6.02 -4.36
C GLU A 104 1.56 -6.04 -5.79
N VAL A 105 0.25 -5.78 -5.95
CA VAL A 105 -0.40 -5.72 -7.26
C VAL A 105 0.10 -4.50 -8.02
N SER A 106 0.11 -3.33 -7.38
CA SER A 106 0.65 -2.09 -7.97
C SER A 106 2.11 -2.26 -8.40
N THR A 107 2.95 -2.86 -7.55
CA THR A 107 4.36 -3.17 -7.84
C THR A 107 4.50 -4.09 -9.05
N ALA A 108 3.71 -5.17 -9.12
CA ALA A 108 3.74 -6.10 -10.24
C ALA A 108 3.30 -5.43 -11.56
N VAL A 109 2.20 -4.67 -11.53
CA VAL A 109 1.67 -3.97 -12.71
C VAL A 109 2.66 -2.93 -13.23
N PHE A 110 3.21 -2.07 -12.36
CA PHE A 110 4.19 -1.07 -12.80
C PHE A 110 5.50 -1.70 -13.28
N SER A 111 5.92 -2.84 -12.71
CA SER A 111 7.07 -3.60 -13.21
C SER A 111 6.84 -4.12 -14.62
N VAL A 112 5.66 -4.67 -14.91
CA VAL A 112 5.28 -5.14 -16.25
C VAL A 112 5.21 -3.96 -17.23
N LEU A 113 4.57 -2.85 -16.86
CA LEU A 113 4.47 -1.65 -17.71
C LEU A 113 5.84 -1.05 -18.04
N LEU A 114 6.73 -0.98 -17.04
CA LEU A 114 8.11 -0.53 -17.24
C LEU A 114 8.87 -1.49 -18.18
N GLY A 115 8.76 -2.79 -17.96
CA GLY A 115 9.37 -3.82 -18.82
C GLY A 115 8.88 -3.76 -20.27
N LEU A 116 7.57 -3.60 -20.48
CA LEU A 116 6.96 -3.43 -21.81
C LEU A 116 7.44 -2.13 -22.48
N THR A 117 7.59 -1.05 -21.72
CA THR A 117 8.11 0.22 -22.23
C THR A 117 9.54 0.07 -22.74
N PHE A 118 10.42 -0.58 -21.96
CA PHE A 118 11.78 -0.90 -22.40
C PHE A 118 11.79 -1.83 -23.61
N LEU A 119 10.94 -2.85 -23.62
CA LEU A 119 10.84 -3.81 -24.72
C LEU A 119 10.43 -3.09 -26.02
N PHE A 120 9.35 -2.30 -26.00
CA PHE A 120 8.89 -1.58 -27.19
C PHE A 120 9.86 -0.50 -27.64
N TRP A 121 10.53 0.17 -26.69
CA TRP A 121 11.60 1.11 -27.03
C TRP A 121 12.76 0.40 -27.74
N TYR A 122 13.24 -0.73 -27.21
CA TYR A 122 14.30 -1.51 -27.82
C TYR A 122 13.88 -2.11 -29.18
N LEU A 123 12.66 -2.62 -29.31
CA LEU A 123 12.16 -3.16 -30.58
C LEU A 123 12.08 -2.08 -31.66
N SER A 124 11.68 -0.86 -31.29
CA SER A 124 11.54 0.27 -32.20
C SER A 124 12.89 0.91 -32.58
N GLU A 125 13.74 1.20 -31.60
CA GLU A 125 14.93 2.05 -31.78
C GLU A 125 16.25 1.28 -31.72
N LYS A 126 16.20 0.00 -31.31
CA LYS A 126 17.36 -0.90 -31.13
C LYS A 126 18.45 -0.35 -30.20
N THR A 127 18.09 0.64 -29.37
CA THR A 127 18.94 1.24 -28.34
C THR A 127 18.07 1.78 -27.19
N LEU A 128 18.58 1.67 -25.97
CA LEU A 128 18.01 2.25 -24.76
C LEU A 128 18.88 3.42 -24.22
N SER A 129 19.80 3.92 -25.05
CA SER A 129 20.75 4.95 -24.64
C SER A 129 20.09 6.32 -24.52
N ILE A 130 20.24 6.93 -23.36
CA ILE A 130 19.81 8.29 -23.03
C ILE A 130 20.59 9.39 -23.77
N HIS A 131 21.76 9.06 -24.35
CA HIS A 131 22.58 10.02 -25.10
C HIS A 131 22.08 10.24 -26.53
N SER A 132 20.94 9.64 -26.87
CA SER A 132 20.41 9.59 -28.22
C SER A 132 18.94 10.00 -28.31
N ILE A 133 18.47 10.86 -27.41
CA ILE A 133 17.07 11.33 -27.35
C ILE A 133 16.94 12.61 -28.18
N PHE A 134 16.92 12.44 -29.49
CA PHE A 134 16.78 13.53 -30.47
C PHE A 134 15.50 13.44 -31.32
N THR A 135 14.74 12.34 -31.25
CA THR A 135 13.45 12.21 -31.94
C THR A 135 12.28 12.26 -30.96
N LYS A 136 11.12 12.77 -31.40
CA LYS A 136 9.88 12.77 -30.60
C LYS A 136 9.50 11.36 -30.12
N LYS A 137 9.73 10.34 -30.96
CA LYS A 137 9.44 8.94 -30.62
C LYS A 137 10.29 8.44 -29.44
N ARG A 138 11.59 8.74 -29.44
CA ARG A 138 12.49 8.40 -28.33
C ARG A 138 12.16 9.17 -27.06
N GLU A 139 11.78 10.44 -27.20
CA GLU A 139 11.35 11.28 -26.09
C GLU A 139 10.08 10.75 -25.41
N VAL A 140 9.12 10.22 -26.18
CA VAL A 140 7.93 9.55 -25.63
C VAL A 140 8.30 8.32 -24.81
N PHE A 141 9.13 7.41 -25.34
CA PHE A 141 9.56 6.23 -24.58
C PHE A 141 10.34 6.61 -23.32
N TYR A 142 11.18 7.64 -23.41
CA TYR A 142 11.92 8.16 -22.27
C TYR A 142 11.00 8.63 -21.14
N TRP A 143 10.02 9.48 -21.46
CA TRP A 143 9.10 10.00 -20.44
C TRP A 143 8.14 8.93 -19.89
N PHE A 144 7.71 7.95 -20.69
CA PHE A 144 6.99 6.79 -20.16
C PHE A 144 7.84 5.95 -19.23
N THR A 145 9.11 5.71 -19.58
CA THR A 145 10.05 4.98 -18.73
C THR A 145 10.21 5.69 -17.39
N ILE A 146 10.34 7.03 -17.42
CA ILE A 146 10.41 7.84 -16.20
C ILE A 146 9.12 7.73 -15.39
N LEU A 147 7.95 7.91 -16.00
CA LEU A 147 6.65 7.84 -15.33
C LEU A 147 6.49 6.52 -14.57
N PHE A 148 6.66 5.39 -15.25
CA PHE A 148 6.50 4.07 -14.64
C PHE A 148 7.60 3.76 -13.62
N THR A 149 8.80 4.30 -13.80
CA THR A 149 9.86 4.22 -12.78
C THR A 149 9.46 4.95 -11.49
N PHE A 150 8.83 6.12 -11.62
CA PHE A 150 8.40 6.89 -10.45
C PHE A 150 7.27 6.19 -9.70
N ALA A 151 6.26 5.69 -10.41
CA ALA A 151 5.15 4.94 -9.81
C ALA A 151 5.62 3.61 -9.20
N LEU A 152 6.42 2.84 -9.94
CA LEU A 152 7.01 1.59 -9.43
C LEU A 152 7.84 1.83 -8.16
N GLY A 153 8.66 2.88 -8.16
CA GLY A 153 9.56 3.14 -7.05
C GLY A 153 8.85 3.63 -5.78
N THR A 154 7.69 4.29 -5.90
CA THR A 154 6.81 4.56 -4.75
C THR A 154 6.22 3.24 -4.24
N ALA A 155 5.56 2.46 -5.11
CA ALA A 155 4.96 1.17 -4.72
C ALA A 155 5.94 0.20 -4.04
N VAL A 156 7.17 0.09 -4.58
CA VAL A 156 8.23 -0.75 -4.00
C VAL A 156 8.78 -0.14 -2.71
N GLY A 157 8.89 1.20 -2.64
CA GLY A 157 9.30 1.90 -1.43
C GLY A 157 8.40 1.52 -0.27
N ASP A 158 7.11 1.80 -0.42
CA ASP A 158 6.08 1.64 0.61
C ASP A 158 5.89 0.15 0.98
N LEU A 159 5.95 -0.73 -0.02
CA LEU A 159 5.90 -2.18 0.19
C LEU A 159 7.02 -2.63 1.14
N PHE A 160 8.25 -2.13 0.96
CA PHE A 160 9.38 -2.52 1.80
C PHE A 160 9.42 -1.78 3.13
N SER A 161 9.17 -0.46 3.15
CA SER A 161 9.22 0.33 4.38
C SER A 161 8.06 0.01 5.32
N GLU A 162 6.84 -0.08 4.80
CA GLU A 162 5.62 -0.16 5.61
C GLU A 162 5.14 -1.61 5.73
N GLN A 163 4.76 -2.25 4.62
CA GLN A 163 4.14 -3.59 4.67
C GLN A 163 5.11 -4.69 5.14
N LEU A 164 6.37 -4.66 4.69
CA LEU A 164 7.40 -5.58 5.16
C LEU A 164 8.09 -5.12 6.46
N GLY A 165 7.68 -3.97 7.00
CA GLY A 165 8.13 -3.44 8.29
C GLY A 165 9.65 -3.31 8.40
N PHE A 166 10.35 -3.00 7.29
CA PHE A 166 11.76 -2.63 7.39
C PHE A 166 11.93 -1.20 7.93
N GLY A 167 10.91 -0.35 7.81
CA GLY A 167 10.99 1.07 8.12
C GLY A 167 11.77 1.86 7.07
N TYR A 168 11.57 3.17 7.06
CA TYR A 168 12.08 4.07 6.02
C TYR A 168 13.62 4.09 5.96
N LEU A 169 14.30 4.19 7.11
CA LEU A 169 15.78 4.29 7.15
C LEU A 169 16.47 3.04 6.60
N TYR A 170 16.05 1.85 7.05
CA TYR A 170 16.69 0.60 6.61
C TYR A 170 16.39 0.29 5.14
N THR A 171 15.21 0.65 4.66
CA THR A 171 14.85 0.55 3.23
C THR A 171 15.77 1.46 2.41
N GLY A 172 15.95 2.72 2.80
CA GLY A 172 16.87 3.65 2.14
C GLY A 172 18.33 3.16 2.12
N ILE A 173 18.84 2.66 3.25
CA ILE A 173 20.20 2.08 3.34
C ILE A 173 20.33 0.86 2.41
N GLY A 174 19.34 -0.03 2.40
CA GLY A 174 19.33 -1.20 1.53
C GLY A 174 19.42 -0.82 0.06
N VAL A 175 18.64 0.17 -0.37
CA VAL A 175 18.69 0.68 -1.75
C VAL A 175 20.04 1.31 -2.08
N ILE A 176 20.65 2.09 -1.17
CA ILE A 176 22.01 2.64 -1.36
C ILE A 176 23.04 1.52 -1.56
N ILE A 177 22.97 0.45 -0.76
CA ILE A 177 23.87 -0.71 -0.88
C ILE A 177 23.71 -1.35 -2.26
N ILE A 178 22.48 -1.55 -2.74
CA ILE A 178 22.23 -2.12 -4.07
C ILE A 178 22.79 -1.21 -5.17
N ILE A 179 22.59 0.11 -5.08
CA ILE A 179 23.18 1.08 -6.03
C ILE A 179 24.71 1.00 -6.02
N ALA A 180 25.34 0.89 -4.84
CA ALA A 180 26.77 0.73 -4.71
C ALA A 180 27.27 -0.57 -5.35
N LEU A 181 26.54 -1.68 -5.18
CA LEU A 181 26.86 -2.97 -5.82
C LEU A 181 26.76 -2.87 -7.36
N VAL A 182 25.75 -2.18 -7.88
CA VAL A 182 25.61 -1.92 -9.33
C VAL A 182 26.79 -1.10 -9.85
N PHE A 183 27.22 -0.07 -9.10
CA PHE A 183 28.41 0.71 -9.45
C PHE A 183 29.70 -0.14 -9.44
N LEU A 184 29.86 -1.03 -8.46
CA LEU A 184 30.98 -1.98 -8.41
C LEU A 184 30.93 -2.97 -9.58
N ALA A 185 29.74 -3.47 -9.94
CA ALA A 185 29.55 -4.35 -11.10
C ALA A 185 29.89 -3.64 -12.42
N TYR A 186 29.51 -2.36 -12.55
CA TYR A 186 29.92 -1.52 -13.68
C TYR A 186 31.44 -1.35 -13.74
N LYS A 187 32.06 -0.98 -12.62
CA LYS A 187 33.50 -0.67 -12.58
C LYS A 187 34.40 -1.90 -12.71
N PHE A 188 34.04 -3.02 -12.08
CA PHE A 188 34.92 -4.19 -11.96
C PHE A 188 34.44 -5.39 -12.80
N LEU A 189 33.13 -5.56 -12.99
CA LEU A 189 32.56 -6.70 -13.74
C LEU A 189 32.17 -6.36 -15.19
N LYS A 190 32.51 -5.15 -15.66
CA LYS A 190 32.23 -4.67 -17.02
C LYS A 190 30.74 -4.76 -17.38
N LEU A 191 29.85 -4.44 -16.43
CA LEU A 191 28.42 -4.30 -16.70
C LEU A 191 28.21 -3.21 -17.76
N ASP A 192 27.30 -3.42 -18.71
CA ASP A 192 26.95 -2.43 -19.72
C ASP A 192 26.53 -1.09 -19.08
N GLY A 193 27.04 0.03 -19.59
CA GLY A 193 26.82 1.36 -19.02
C GLY A 193 25.36 1.83 -19.10
N VAL A 194 24.63 1.46 -20.15
CA VAL A 194 23.20 1.80 -20.30
C VAL A 194 22.36 0.98 -19.32
N LEU A 195 22.68 -0.31 -19.17
CA LEU A 195 22.03 -1.18 -18.20
C LEU A 195 22.27 -0.70 -16.77
N ALA A 196 23.53 -0.43 -16.40
CA ALA A 196 23.90 0.09 -15.09
C ALA A 196 23.20 1.42 -14.78
N PHE A 197 23.13 2.32 -15.76
CA PHE A 197 22.42 3.59 -15.65
C PHE A 197 20.94 3.38 -15.31
N TRP A 198 20.22 2.54 -16.06
CA TRP A 198 18.79 2.34 -15.83
C TRP A 198 18.49 1.69 -14.48
N ILE A 199 19.30 0.73 -14.06
CA ILE A 199 19.14 0.11 -12.73
C ILE A 199 19.33 1.16 -11.63
N ALA A 200 20.43 1.93 -11.69
CA ALA A 200 20.67 2.99 -10.72
C ALA A 200 19.55 4.04 -10.75
N TYR A 201 19.11 4.44 -11.95
CA TYR A 201 18.02 5.40 -12.13
C TYR A 201 16.71 4.90 -11.49
N ILE A 202 16.35 3.64 -11.70
CA ILE A 202 15.16 3.04 -11.10
C ILE A 202 15.26 3.02 -9.58
N LEU A 203 16.40 2.58 -9.05
CA LEU A 203 16.63 2.48 -7.61
C LEU A 203 16.70 3.85 -6.89
N THR A 204 17.05 4.93 -7.58
CA THR A 204 17.01 6.26 -6.93
C THR A 204 15.62 6.67 -6.47
N ARG A 205 14.54 6.10 -7.03
CA ARG A 205 13.18 6.43 -6.61
C ARG A 205 12.81 5.84 -5.23
N PRO A 206 12.84 4.52 -4.99
CA PRO A 206 12.54 3.99 -3.66
C PRO A 206 13.47 4.58 -2.60
N LEU A 207 14.73 4.89 -2.96
CA LEU A 207 15.62 5.68 -2.08
C LEU A 207 15.04 7.06 -1.73
N GLY A 208 14.57 7.80 -2.74
CA GLY A 208 13.99 9.13 -2.55
C GLY A 208 12.71 9.12 -1.72
N ALA A 209 11.81 8.16 -1.96
CA ALA A 209 10.57 7.97 -1.19
C ALA A 209 10.90 7.68 0.28
N SER A 210 11.69 6.63 0.54
CA SER A 210 12.13 6.29 1.90
C SER A 210 12.86 7.43 2.62
N LEU A 211 13.68 8.22 1.93
CA LEU A 211 14.30 9.41 2.54
C LEU A 211 13.28 10.53 2.81
N GLY A 212 12.31 10.72 1.92
CA GLY A 212 11.21 11.67 2.11
C GLY A 212 10.43 11.35 3.36
N ASP A 213 9.93 10.13 3.44
CA ASP A 213 9.12 9.65 4.57
C ASP A 213 9.91 9.63 5.86
N TYR A 214 11.18 9.18 5.81
CA TYR A 214 12.03 9.22 6.98
C TYR A 214 12.21 10.63 7.53
N LEU A 215 12.26 11.66 6.68
CA LEU A 215 12.41 13.05 7.14
C LEU A 215 11.07 13.66 7.56
N SER A 216 10.01 13.44 6.78
CA SER A 216 8.70 14.08 6.95
C SER A 216 7.85 13.43 8.04
N GLN A 217 7.79 12.10 8.09
CA GLN A 217 6.85 11.34 8.91
C GLN A 217 7.13 11.51 10.42
N PRO A 218 6.11 11.41 11.27
CA PRO A 218 6.28 11.46 12.72
C PRO A 218 7.22 10.38 13.26
N LYS A 219 7.84 10.64 14.42
CA LYS A 219 8.71 9.66 15.11
C LYS A 219 8.01 8.34 15.46
N VAL A 220 6.69 8.41 15.68
CA VAL A 220 5.86 7.23 15.93
C VAL A 220 5.77 6.29 14.72
N ASN A 221 5.94 6.82 13.51
CA ASN A 221 5.92 6.06 12.25
C ASN A 221 7.35 5.67 11.81
N GLY A 222 8.36 5.93 12.63
CA GLY A 222 9.77 5.68 12.29
C GLY A 222 10.46 6.80 11.50
N GLY A 223 9.84 7.97 11.36
CA GLY A 223 10.46 9.17 10.77
C GLY A 223 11.13 10.10 11.79
N LEU A 224 11.69 11.22 11.33
CA LEU A 224 12.35 12.23 12.15
C LEU A 224 11.38 13.29 12.69
N GLY A 225 10.21 13.43 12.08
CA GLY A 225 9.18 14.39 12.45
C GLY A 225 9.49 15.83 12.05
N LEU A 226 10.23 16.06 10.96
CA LEU A 226 10.44 17.43 10.43
C LEU A 226 9.17 17.98 9.79
N GLY A 227 8.23 17.12 9.42
CA GLY A 227 7.01 17.46 8.71
C GLY A 227 7.24 17.61 7.21
N THR A 228 6.18 17.38 6.45
CA THR A 228 6.12 17.46 4.99
C THR A 228 6.44 18.87 4.48
N THR A 229 5.94 19.92 5.14
CA THR A 229 6.16 21.33 4.77
C THR A 229 7.62 21.72 4.82
N VAL A 230 8.29 21.51 5.96
CA VAL A 230 9.68 21.94 6.17
C VAL A 230 10.61 21.16 5.25
N THR A 231 10.37 19.84 5.15
CA THR A 231 11.16 18.96 4.28
C THR A 231 11.04 19.38 2.81
N SER A 232 9.80 19.60 2.32
CA SER A 232 9.57 20.04 0.95
C SER A 232 10.26 21.36 0.62
N VAL A 233 10.16 22.36 1.50
CA VAL A 233 10.77 23.69 1.30
C VAL A 233 12.29 23.61 1.23
N ILE A 234 12.93 22.87 2.14
CA ILE A 234 14.39 22.69 2.15
C ILE A 234 14.87 22.08 0.84
N PHE A 235 14.22 21.01 0.39
CA PHE A 235 14.64 20.33 -0.83
C PHE A 235 14.32 21.14 -2.09
N LEU A 236 13.17 21.83 -2.15
CA LEU A 236 12.85 22.72 -3.28
C LEU A 236 13.86 23.86 -3.41
N ILE A 237 14.29 24.46 -2.29
CA ILE A 237 15.35 25.49 -2.29
C ILE A 237 16.67 24.89 -2.78
N ALA A 238 17.04 23.70 -2.31
CA ALA A 238 18.26 23.02 -2.73
C ALA A 238 18.24 22.70 -4.25
N ILE A 239 17.12 22.18 -4.76
CA ILE A 239 16.91 21.93 -6.19
C ILE A 239 17.06 23.23 -6.98
N LEU A 240 16.37 24.30 -6.56
CA LEU A 240 16.42 25.59 -7.22
C LEU A 240 17.85 26.15 -7.26
N ALA A 241 18.59 26.06 -6.15
CA ALA A 241 19.98 26.50 -6.07
C ALA A 241 20.87 25.74 -7.06
N ILE A 242 20.72 24.41 -7.17
CA ILE A 242 21.51 23.62 -8.12
C ILE A 242 21.07 23.90 -9.57
N ILE A 243 19.78 24.06 -9.85
CA ILE A 243 19.30 24.42 -11.19
C ILE A 243 19.86 25.77 -11.63
N ILE A 244 19.87 26.78 -10.75
CA ILE A 244 20.48 28.09 -11.03
C ILE A 244 21.98 27.93 -11.26
N PHE A 245 22.66 27.17 -10.42
CA PHE A 245 24.09 26.89 -10.58
C PHE A 245 24.40 26.21 -11.91
N LEU A 246 23.62 25.21 -12.34
CA LEU A 246 23.79 24.55 -13.63
C LEU A 246 23.46 25.48 -14.81
N ALA A 247 22.40 26.27 -14.72
CA ALA A 247 22.03 27.23 -15.75
C ALA A 247 23.13 28.29 -15.99
N VAL A 248 23.81 28.72 -14.92
CA VAL A 248 24.93 29.68 -15.00
C VAL A 248 26.23 29.00 -15.43
N SER A 249 26.59 27.89 -14.79
CA SER A 249 27.88 27.22 -15.01
C SER A 249 27.94 26.43 -16.32
N LYS A 250 26.78 26.03 -16.86
CA LYS A 250 26.62 25.23 -18.09
C LYS A 250 27.41 23.92 -18.09
N ILE A 251 27.84 23.44 -16.91
CA ILE A 251 28.68 22.24 -16.74
C ILE A 251 27.98 21.00 -17.30
N ASP A 252 26.65 20.94 -17.20
CA ASP A 252 25.79 19.87 -17.71
C ASP A 252 25.53 19.94 -19.23
N THR A 253 25.94 21.03 -19.88
CA THR A 253 25.83 21.23 -21.35
C THR A 253 27.17 21.14 -22.08
N ASN A 254 28.29 21.28 -21.36
CA ASN A 254 29.63 21.25 -21.95
C ASN A 254 30.04 19.81 -22.27
N ALA A 255 30.18 19.50 -23.56
CA ALA A 255 30.68 18.21 -24.05
C ALA A 255 32.16 18.02 -23.69
N LYS A 256 32.46 17.59 -22.47
CA LYS A 256 33.83 17.31 -22.03
C LYS A 256 33.99 15.99 -21.27
N SER A 257 33.30 14.93 -21.70
CA SER A 257 33.66 13.50 -21.56
C SER A 257 32.57 12.70 -22.32
N ASP A 258 32.77 11.65 -23.11
CA ASP A 258 33.94 10.83 -23.42
C ASP A 258 33.88 10.43 -24.91
N ILE A 259 34.93 10.77 -25.66
CA ILE A 259 35.16 10.29 -27.03
C ILE A 259 35.52 8.77 -27.03
N ALA A 260 35.64 8.16 -25.85
CA ALA A 260 36.06 6.77 -25.68
C ALA A 260 34.96 5.71 -25.93
N GLU A 261 33.67 6.01 -25.76
CA GLU A 261 32.62 4.97 -25.82
C GLU A 261 32.16 4.58 -27.24
N THR A 262 32.50 5.37 -28.26
CA THR A 262 31.98 5.11 -29.61
C THR A 262 32.60 3.86 -30.26
N ASN A 263 33.77 3.38 -29.79
CA ASN A 263 34.50 2.28 -30.42
C ASN A 263 34.18 0.88 -29.82
N GLN A 264 33.39 0.76 -28.75
CA GLN A 264 33.02 -0.54 -28.15
C GLN A 264 31.65 -1.08 -28.57
N SER A 265 30.84 -0.28 -29.28
CA SER A 265 29.43 -0.57 -29.59
C SER A 265 29.19 -1.76 -30.55
N ASN A 266 30.17 -2.12 -31.40
CA ASN A 266 29.99 -3.20 -32.39
C ASN A 266 30.43 -4.58 -31.90
N ALA A 267 31.10 -4.70 -30.76
CA ALA A 267 31.74 -5.96 -30.38
C ALA A 267 30.83 -6.96 -29.65
N ASN A 268 29.68 -6.59 -29.05
CA ASN A 268 28.99 -7.60 -28.21
C ASN A 268 27.50 -7.37 -27.85
N LYS A 269 26.61 -7.21 -28.84
CA LYS A 269 25.14 -7.19 -28.58
C LYS A 269 24.61 -8.43 -27.83
N LYS A 270 25.21 -9.61 -28.07
CA LYS A 270 24.89 -10.86 -27.34
C LYS A 270 25.25 -10.77 -25.85
N HIS A 271 26.37 -10.12 -25.52
CA HIS A 271 26.81 -9.96 -24.13
C HIS A 271 25.87 -9.05 -23.35
N VAL A 272 25.41 -7.95 -23.95
CA VAL A 272 24.47 -7.02 -23.32
C VAL A 272 23.13 -7.71 -23.04
N LEU A 273 22.56 -8.44 -24.01
CA LEU A 273 21.31 -9.18 -23.79
C LEU A 273 21.47 -10.23 -22.68
N THR A 274 22.60 -10.93 -22.64
CA THR A 274 22.90 -11.92 -21.59
C THR A 274 23.01 -11.23 -20.23
N GLN A 275 23.73 -10.10 -20.13
CA GLN A 275 23.80 -9.30 -18.91
C GLN A 275 22.42 -8.83 -18.46
N THR A 276 21.58 -8.36 -19.37
CA THR A 276 20.20 -7.93 -19.05
C THR A 276 19.37 -9.09 -18.49
N ILE A 277 19.40 -10.27 -19.12
CA ILE A 277 18.67 -11.45 -18.64
C ILE A 277 19.19 -11.87 -17.27
N VAL A 278 20.51 -11.95 -17.08
CA VAL A 278 21.13 -12.31 -15.79
C VAL A 278 20.71 -11.34 -14.70
N VAL A 279 20.79 -10.03 -14.96
CA VAL A 279 20.38 -9.01 -14.00
C VAL A 279 18.89 -9.12 -13.67
N LEU A 280 18.02 -9.26 -14.66
CA LEU A 280 16.58 -9.43 -14.42
C LEU A 280 16.28 -10.67 -13.59
N VAL A 281 16.95 -11.79 -13.85
CA VAL A 281 16.82 -13.01 -13.04
C VAL A 281 17.30 -12.77 -11.62
N ILE A 282 18.43 -12.10 -11.42
CA ILE A 282 18.92 -11.75 -10.07
C ILE A 282 17.89 -10.87 -9.34
N PHE A 283 17.37 -9.81 -9.97
CA PHE A 283 16.37 -8.95 -9.35
C PHE A 283 15.05 -9.68 -9.06
N LEU A 284 14.61 -10.58 -9.94
CA LEU A 284 13.42 -11.41 -9.68
C LEU A 284 13.65 -12.39 -8.53
N VAL A 285 14.78 -13.11 -8.52
CA VAL A 285 15.09 -14.09 -7.48
C VAL A 285 15.31 -13.42 -6.13
N VAL A 286 16.08 -12.33 -6.09
CA VAL A 286 16.34 -11.57 -4.86
C VAL A 286 15.10 -10.82 -4.39
N GLY A 287 14.33 -10.24 -5.31
CA GLY A 287 13.09 -9.51 -5.00
C GLY A 287 12.00 -10.44 -4.47
N ILE A 288 11.64 -11.49 -5.23
CA ILE A 288 10.61 -12.46 -4.83
C ILE A 288 11.09 -13.29 -3.63
N GLY A 289 12.35 -13.73 -3.63
CA GLY A 289 12.93 -14.48 -2.52
C GLY A 289 13.02 -13.66 -1.24
N GLY A 290 13.43 -12.39 -1.33
CA GLY A 290 13.47 -11.45 -0.21
C GLY A 290 12.08 -11.13 0.33
N TYR A 291 11.11 -10.87 -0.57
CA TYR A 291 9.70 -10.67 -0.20
C TYR A 291 9.15 -11.91 0.51
N ASN A 292 9.27 -13.10 -0.07
CA ASN A 292 8.75 -14.34 0.53
C ASN A 292 9.43 -14.65 1.86
N TRP A 293 10.75 -14.50 1.95
CA TRP A 293 11.49 -14.70 3.19
C TRP A 293 10.99 -13.76 4.28
N ARG A 294 10.88 -12.46 3.98
CA ARG A 294 10.44 -11.46 4.95
C ARG A 294 8.98 -11.61 5.32
N SER A 295 8.10 -11.83 4.34
CA SER A 295 6.67 -12.09 4.53
C SER A 295 6.45 -13.32 5.41
N ASN A 296 7.15 -14.43 5.12
CA ASN A 296 7.11 -15.64 5.96
C ASN A 296 7.73 -15.40 7.34
N TYR A 297 8.81 -14.61 7.43
CA TYR A 297 9.44 -14.26 8.70
C TYR A 297 8.49 -13.43 9.57
N ILE A 298 7.79 -12.45 9.00
CA ILE A 298 6.74 -11.68 9.68
C ILE A 298 5.58 -12.60 10.09
N ALA A 299 5.13 -13.47 9.19
CA ALA A 299 4.09 -14.46 9.49
C ALA A 299 4.51 -15.42 10.63
N SER A 300 5.81 -15.73 10.72
CA SER A 300 6.40 -16.58 11.77
C SER A 300 6.72 -15.84 13.07
N GLN A 301 7.03 -14.55 13.03
CA GLN A 301 7.18 -13.71 14.22
C GLN A 301 5.82 -13.39 14.85
N GLY A 302 4.76 -13.33 14.04
CA GLY A 302 3.37 -13.39 14.49
C GLY A 302 2.96 -14.75 15.06
N ALA A 303 3.85 -15.76 15.03
CA ALA A 303 3.68 -17.06 15.68
C ALA A 303 4.48 -17.18 17.00
N ALA A 304 4.75 -16.05 17.67
CA ALA A 304 4.78 -16.09 19.14
C ALA A 304 3.34 -16.31 19.62
N GLU A 305 3.09 -17.48 20.22
CA GLU A 305 1.81 -17.96 20.74
C GLU A 305 1.08 -16.89 21.58
N GLN A 306 0.19 -16.11 20.97
CA GLN A 306 -0.88 -15.43 21.68
C GLN A 306 -2.19 -15.73 20.98
N THR A 307 -2.89 -16.73 21.52
CA THR A 307 -4.18 -17.23 21.03
C THR A 307 -5.36 -16.32 21.40
N THR A 308 -5.11 -15.18 22.05
CA THR A 308 -6.15 -14.32 22.64
C THR A 308 -5.82 -12.83 22.52
N LEU A 309 -6.85 -11.99 22.36
CA LEU A 309 -6.74 -10.52 22.44
C LEU A 309 -6.42 -10.01 23.87
N ALA A 310 -6.50 -10.88 24.89
CA ALA A 310 -6.22 -10.52 26.27
C ALA A 310 -4.79 -10.02 26.46
N GLY A 311 -4.64 -8.88 27.14
CA GLY A 311 -3.38 -8.19 27.37
C GLY A 311 -2.85 -7.40 26.16
N GLN A 312 -3.35 -7.67 24.94
CA GLN A 312 -2.91 -6.99 23.72
C GLN A 312 -3.60 -5.64 23.51
N LEU A 313 -4.69 -5.37 24.24
CA LEU A 313 -5.47 -4.14 24.07
C LEU A 313 -5.15 -3.06 25.12
N ASN A 314 -4.13 -3.27 25.95
CA ASN A 314 -3.78 -2.37 27.06
C ASN A 314 -3.44 -0.94 26.59
N ASP A 315 -2.72 -0.82 25.47
CA ASP A 315 -2.33 0.47 24.94
C ASP A 315 -3.53 1.25 24.39
N PHE A 316 -4.46 0.58 23.68
CA PHE A 316 -5.73 1.18 23.24
C PHE A 316 -6.59 1.64 24.42
N VAL A 317 -6.70 0.80 25.47
CA VAL A 317 -7.41 1.16 26.70
C VAL A 317 -6.77 2.39 27.35
N LYS A 318 -5.44 2.50 27.36
CA LYS A 318 -4.75 3.67 27.91
C LYS A 318 -5.06 4.92 27.09
N ILE A 319 -4.94 4.85 25.76
CA ILE A 319 -5.22 5.97 24.85
C ILE A 319 -6.64 6.48 25.04
N GLU A 320 -7.64 5.60 25.06
CA GLU A 320 -9.03 6.02 25.25
C GLU A 320 -9.32 6.57 26.65
N ASN A 321 -8.67 6.08 27.71
CA ASN A 321 -8.79 6.69 29.04
C ASN A 321 -8.16 8.11 29.06
N ASP A 322 -7.04 8.31 28.37
CA ASP A 322 -6.39 9.62 28.24
C ASP A 322 -7.28 10.58 27.44
N MET A 323 -7.91 10.11 26.36
CA MET A 323 -8.92 10.86 25.61
C MET A 323 -10.13 11.22 26.47
N LEU A 324 -10.65 10.28 27.26
CA LEU A 324 -11.77 10.51 28.16
C LEU A 324 -11.43 11.57 29.21
N ASN A 325 -10.21 11.53 29.76
CA ASN A 325 -9.71 12.55 30.68
C ASN A 325 -9.59 13.94 30.02
N ALA A 326 -9.15 14.00 28.76
CA ALA A 326 -9.08 15.24 28.00
C ALA A 326 -10.48 15.82 27.73
N VAL A 327 -11.44 14.98 27.31
CA VAL A 327 -12.85 15.38 27.11
C VAL A 327 -13.48 15.85 28.42
N ASN A 328 -13.21 15.20 29.56
CA ASN A 328 -13.67 15.64 30.87
C ASN A 328 -13.15 17.03 31.26
N LYS A 329 -11.98 17.43 30.76
CA LYS A 329 -11.37 18.75 30.97
C LYS A 329 -11.75 19.78 29.89
N ASN A 330 -12.60 19.41 28.93
CA ASN A 330 -12.90 20.19 27.72
C ASN A 330 -11.67 20.48 26.84
N ASP A 331 -10.62 19.66 26.93
CA ASP A 331 -9.42 19.76 26.09
C ASP A 331 -9.58 18.89 24.83
N PHE A 332 -10.31 19.43 23.85
CA PHE A 332 -10.55 18.72 22.59
C PHE A 332 -9.34 18.68 21.65
N ALA A 333 -8.35 19.55 21.85
CA ALA A 333 -7.11 19.50 21.09
C ALA A 333 -6.30 18.25 21.45
N SER A 334 -6.21 17.93 22.75
CA SER A 334 -5.58 16.68 23.21
C SER A 334 -6.41 15.45 22.88
N ALA A 335 -7.75 15.54 22.96
CA ALA A 335 -8.63 14.43 22.56
C ALA A 335 -8.48 14.09 21.07
N LYS A 336 -8.36 15.10 20.20
CA LYS A 336 -8.15 14.89 18.75
C LYS A 336 -6.80 14.25 18.46
N LYS A 337 -5.72 14.69 19.12
CA LYS A 337 -4.41 14.02 19.03
C LYS A 337 -4.46 12.57 19.53
N GLY A 338 -5.25 12.30 20.58
CA GLY A 338 -5.50 10.95 21.07
C GLY A 338 -6.22 10.08 20.03
N ALA A 339 -7.22 10.63 19.33
CA ALA A 339 -7.92 9.96 18.24
C ALA A 339 -6.98 9.62 17.07
N ASP A 340 -6.10 10.55 16.69
CA ASP A 340 -5.09 10.32 15.64
C ASP A 340 -4.10 9.22 16.01
N ASN A 341 -3.69 9.15 17.28
CA ASN A 341 -2.84 8.07 17.78
C ASN A 341 -3.60 6.74 17.90
N LEU A 342 -4.90 6.77 18.23
CA LEU A 342 -5.75 5.58 18.35
C LEU A 342 -5.93 4.89 17.00
N GLU A 343 -6.33 5.64 15.97
CA GLU A 343 -6.51 5.13 14.59
C GLU A 343 -5.21 4.52 14.08
N HIS A 344 -4.11 5.26 14.16
CA HIS A 344 -2.81 4.79 13.68
C HIS A 344 -2.37 3.47 14.34
N GLN A 345 -2.48 3.38 15.67
CA GLN A 345 -2.11 2.14 16.37
C GLN A 345 -3.06 0.98 16.05
N TRP A 346 -4.33 1.27 15.80
CA TRP A 346 -5.34 0.26 15.51
C TRP A 346 -5.10 -0.35 14.13
N ASP A 347 -4.87 0.49 13.12
CA ASP A 347 -4.60 0.08 11.74
C ASP A 347 -3.26 -0.66 11.63
N THR A 348 -2.23 -0.16 12.32
CA THR A 348 -0.91 -0.83 12.35
C THR A 348 -1.01 -2.24 12.93
N GLN A 349 -1.91 -2.46 13.89
CA GLN A 349 -2.12 -3.76 14.51
C GLN A 349 -3.25 -4.57 13.88
N GLU A 350 -3.99 -4.04 12.89
CA GLU A 350 -5.11 -4.73 12.24
C GLU A 350 -4.72 -6.13 11.77
N PRO A 351 -3.64 -6.33 10.97
CA PRO A 351 -3.32 -7.65 10.42
C PRO A 351 -3.06 -8.69 11.52
N LYS A 352 -2.57 -8.24 12.68
CA LYS A 352 -2.30 -9.08 13.84
C LYS A 352 -3.57 -9.37 14.64
N LEU A 353 -4.30 -8.34 15.05
CA LEU A 353 -5.48 -8.46 15.93
C LEU A 353 -6.65 -9.15 15.23
N ARG A 354 -6.89 -8.82 13.96
CA ARG A 354 -7.93 -9.44 13.13
C ARG A 354 -7.67 -10.93 12.89
N LYS A 355 -6.40 -11.35 12.85
CA LYS A 355 -6.00 -12.76 12.72
C LYS A 355 -6.21 -13.55 14.01
N ILE A 356 -6.12 -12.90 15.18
CA ILE A 356 -6.32 -13.54 16.49
C ILE A 356 -7.81 -13.81 16.75
N ASP A 357 -8.67 -12.80 16.56
CA ASP A 357 -10.12 -12.94 16.72
C ASP A 357 -10.82 -11.88 15.86
N SER A 358 -11.16 -12.26 14.63
CA SER A 358 -11.80 -11.36 13.65
C SER A 358 -13.15 -10.85 14.11
N THR A 359 -13.91 -11.65 14.86
CA THR A 359 -15.28 -11.29 15.28
C THR A 359 -15.26 -10.25 16.39
N THR A 360 -14.39 -10.43 17.37
CA THR A 360 -14.19 -9.44 18.44
C THR A 360 -13.49 -8.20 17.89
N TRP A 361 -12.56 -8.37 16.94
CA TRP A 361 -11.91 -7.25 16.24
C TRP A 361 -12.94 -6.35 15.55
N THR A 362 -13.85 -6.88 14.71
CA THR A 362 -14.87 -6.06 14.02
C THR A 362 -15.80 -5.32 14.98
N LYS A 363 -16.09 -5.90 16.16
CA LYS A 363 -16.89 -5.23 17.20
C LYS A 363 -16.12 -4.06 17.82
N ILE A 364 -14.83 -4.23 18.08
CA ILE A 364 -13.99 -3.16 18.62
C ILE A 364 -13.82 -2.06 17.56
N ASP A 365 -13.55 -2.46 16.32
CA ASP A 365 -13.36 -1.58 15.16
C ASP A 365 -14.52 -0.59 15.00
N GLY A 366 -15.76 -1.07 14.94
CA GLY A 366 -16.93 -0.18 14.86
C GLY A 366 -17.14 0.73 16.08
N THR A 367 -16.63 0.35 17.26
CA THR A 367 -16.64 1.26 18.43
C THR A 367 -15.54 2.32 18.35
N ILE A 368 -14.38 1.99 17.79
CA ILE A 368 -13.29 2.93 17.53
C ILE A 368 -13.72 3.94 16.47
N ASP A 369 -14.36 3.52 15.38
CA ASP A 369 -14.94 4.42 14.37
C ASP A 369 -15.85 5.48 15.00
N SER A 370 -16.70 5.04 15.93
CA SER A 370 -17.60 5.93 16.67
C SER A 370 -16.84 6.93 17.55
N VAL A 371 -15.72 6.52 18.15
CA VAL A 371 -14.83 7.40 18.92
C VAL A 371 -14.14 8.42 18.02
N LEU A 372 -13.59 7.97 16.88
CA LEU A 372 -12.90 8.83 15.92
C LEU A 372 -13.86 9.88 15.34
N ALA A 373 -15.06 9.47 14.95
CA ALA A 373 -16.11 10.35 14.45
C ALA A 373 -16.50 11.42 15.50
N ALA A 374 -16.68 11.02 16.76
CA ALA A 374 -17.06 11.94 17.83
C ALA A 374 -15.91 12.91 18.21
N ALA A 375 -14.67 12.43 18.26
CA ALA A 375 -13.51 13.23 18.68
C ALA A 375 -13.00 14.18 17.60
N ARG A 376 -13.14 13.82 16.31
CA ARG A 376 -12.67 14.62 15.17
C ARG A 376 -13.72 15.54 14.55
N SER A 377 -14.95 15.51 15.06
CA SER A 377 -16.03 16.41 14.65
C SER A 377 -15.57 17.87 14.59
N SER A 378 -16.03 18.61 13.58
CA SER A 378 -15.76 20.05 13.45
C SER A 378 -16.34 20.87 14.62
N LYS A 379 -17.32 20.31 15.32
CA LYS A 379 -17.88 20.81 16.59
C LYS A 379 -17.99 19.65 17.58
N PRO A 380 -16.92 19.33 18.33
CA PRO A 380 -16.93 18.23 19.29
C PRO A 380 -17.95 18.49 20.41
N ASP A 381 -18.79 17.51 20.71
CA ASP A 381 -19.74 17.56 21.82
C ASP A 381 -19.26 16.68 22.98
N VAL A 382 -19.20 17.25 24.18
CA VAL A 382 -18.70 16.58 25.39
C VAL A 382 -19.47 15.29 25.69
N ASN A 383 -20.79 15.29 25.53
CA ASN A 383 -21.63 14.15 25.89
C ASN A 383 -21.54 13.04 24.85
N GLN A 384 -21.52 13.38 23.57
CA GLN A 384 -21.31 12.45 22.48
C GLN A 384 -19.93 11.79 22.55
N SER A 385 -18.86 12.57 22.73
CA SER A 385 -17.50 12.02 22.88
C SER A 385 -17.38 11.13 24.11
N LYS A 386 -17.95 11.51 25.26
CA LYS A 386 -17.97 10.65 26.46
C LYS A 386 -18.73 9.34 26.23
N THR A 387 -19.86 9.41 25.55
CA THR A 387 -20.69 8.21 25.27
C THR A 387 -19.94 7.24 24.36
N ALA A 388 -19.35 7.73 23.28
CA ALA A 388 -18.54 6.94 22.36
C ALA A 388 -17.33 6.29 23.08
N LEU A 389 -16.56 7.09 23.83
CA LEU A 389 -15.39 6.61 24.57
C LEU A 389 -15.75 5.61 25.66
N THR A 390 -16.86 5.81 26.37
CA THR A 390 -17.30 4.88 27.43
C THR A 390 -17.75 3.54 26.83
N ASN A 391 -18.44 3.58 25.69
CA ASN A 391 -18.84 2.37 24.97
C ASN A 391 -17.63 1.60 24.45
N SER A 392 -16.71 2.27 23.76
CA SER A 392 -15.48 1.65 23.24
C SER A 392 -14.61 1.08 24.36
N LEU A 393 -14.37 1.85 25.43
CA LEU A 393 -13.63 1.37 26.63
C LEU A 393 -14.27 0.13 27.26
N SER A 394 -15.60 0.03 27.27
CA SER A 394 -16.30 -1.15 27.80
C SER A 394 -16.00 -2.39 26.95
N VAL A 395 -16.10 -2.27 25.62
CA VAL A 395 -15.84 -3.36 24.67
C VAL A 395 -14.37 -3.76 24.68
N LEU A 396 -13.45 -2.79 24.64
CA LEU A 396 -12.00 -3.00 24.74
C LEU A 396 -11.63 -3.70 26.05
N LYS A 397 -12.10 -3.22 27.21
CA LYS A 397 -11.80 -3.85 28.51
C LYS A 397 -12.40 -5.25 28.63
N GLY A 398 -13.57 -5.50 28.04
CA GLY A 398 -14.18 -6.83 27.98
C GLY A 398 -13.35 -7.82 27.17
N ALA A 399 -12.93 -7.43 25.97
CA ALA A 399 -12.06 -8.22 25.12
C ALA A 399 -10.67 -8.44 25.75
N ASN A 400 -10.15 -7.42 26.44
CA ASN A 400 -8.82 -7.45 27.05
C ASN A 400 -8.73 -8.31 28.34
N LYS A 401 -9.88 -8.65 28.94
CA LYS A 401 -9.98 -9.52 30.14
C LYS A 401 -10.32 -10.97 29.81
N SER A 402 -10.74 -11.27 28.59
CA SER A 402 -11.24 -12.59 28.23
C SER A 402 -10.07 -13.53 27.91
N THR A 403 -9.64 -14.33 28.88
CA THR A 403 -8.86 -15.54 28.61
C THR A 403 -9.78 -16.57 27.99
N SER A 404 -9.74 -16.72 26.66
CA SER A 404 -10.58 -17.72 26.01
C SER A 404 -10.15 -19.13 26.42
N LYS A 405 -11.06 -19.86 27.05
CA LYS A 405 -11.09 -21.33 26.96
C LYS A 405 -11.30 -21.68 25.48
N SER A 406 -10.25 -21.98 24.75
CA SER A 406 -10.31 -22.92 23.60
C SER A 406 -8.90 -23.21 23.09
N GLY A 407 -8.36 -24.36 23.50
CA GLY A 407 -7.08 -24.88 23.06
C GLY A 407 -7.09 -26.41 23.15
N ALA A 408 -7.94 -27.05 22.34
CA ALA A 408 -7.75 -28.42 21.90
C ALA A 408 -8.27 -28.50 20.46
N SER A 409 -7.54 -29.19 19.57
CA SER A 409 -7.95 -29.44 18.19
C SER A 409 -9.32 -30.13 18.21
N GLN A 410 -10.38 -29.36 17.97
CA GLN A 410 -11.75 -29.84 18.08
C GLN A 410 -12.05 -30.58 16.77
N THR A 411 -12.14 -31.91 16.83
CA THR A 411 -12.48 -32.78 15.70
C THR A 411 -13.99 -32.90 15.48
N THR A 412 -14.80 -32.15 16.24
CA THR A 412 -16.26 -32.26 16.29
C THR A 412 -16.91 -30.88 16.40
N LEU A 413 -18.10 -30.71 15.82
CA LEU A 413 -18.90 -29.47 15.87
C LEU A 413 -19.55 -29.19 17.24
N SER A 414 -19.33 -30.04 18.25
CA SER A 414 -19.91 -29.94 19.59
C SER A 414 -19.79 -28.53 20.19
N GLY A 415 -20.94 -27.94 20.53
CA GLY A 415 -21.07 -26.63 21.17
C GLY A 415 -20.92 -25.43 20.23
N GLN A 416 -20.51 -25.63 18.98
CA GLN A 416 -20.40 -24.56 17.98
C GLN A 416 -21.74 -24.23 17.32
N LEU A 417 -22.77 -25.09 17.47
CA LEU A 417 -24.04 -24.91 16.78
C LEU A 417 -25.17 -24.38 17.70
N ASN A 418 -24.84 -23.98 18.93
CA ASN A 418 -25.83 -23.53 19.92
C ASN A 418 -26.61 -22.29 19.47
N ASP A 419 -25.94 -21.36 18.78
CA ASP A 419 -26.57 -20.15 18.27
C ASP A 419 -27.55 -20.48 17.13
N PHE A 420 -27.19 -21.39 16.22
CA PHE A 420 -28.12 -21.88 15.18
C PHE A 420 -29.32 -22.61 15.77
N ALA A 421 -29.11 -23.48 16.76
CA ALA A 421 -30.19 -24.15 17.48
C ALA A 421 -31.12 -23.15 18.15
N LYS A 422 -30.59 -22.07 18.72
CA LYS A 422 -31.39 -21.00 19.32
C LYS A 422 -32.23 -20.27 18.27
N ILE A 423 -31.63 -19.91 17.13
CA ILE A 423 -32.33 -19.25 16.03
C ILE A 423 -33.46 -20.14 15.50
N GLU A 424 -33.20 -21.41 15.22
CA GLU A 424 -34.24 -22.34 14.76
C GLU A 424 -35.36 -22.55 15.79
N ASN A 425 -35.05 -22.57 17.08
CA ASN A 425 -36.06 -22.60 18.13
C ASN A 425 -36.93 -21.34 18.16
N ASP A 426 -36.35 -20.17 17.88
CA ASP A 426 -37.07 -18.91 17.81
C ASP A 426 -37.93 -18.82 16.54
N ILE A 427 -37.45 -19.33 15.40
CA ILE A 427 -38.26 -19.53 14.18
C ILE A 427 -39.43 -20.49 14.48
N LEU A 428 -39.18 -21.61 15.16
CA LEU A 428 -40.22 -22.57 15.53
C LEU A 428 -41.28 -21.96 16.44
N LYS A 429 -40.89 -21.11 17.40
CA LYS A 429 -41.84 -20.34 18.23
C LYS A 429 -42.67 -19.38 17.38
N ALA A 430 -42.08 -18.71 16.39
CA ALA A 430 -42.80 -17.82 15.49
C ALA A 430 -43.80 -18.58 14.59
N VAL A 431 -43.38 -19.71 14.00
CA VAL A 431 -44.24 -20.61 13.21
C VAL A 431 -45.40 -21.17 14.05
N ASN A 432 -45.16 -21.52 15.32
CA ASN A 432 -46.22 -21.97 16.24
C ASN A 432 -47.28 -20.89 16.52
N LYS A 433 -46.90 -19.62 16.42
CA LYS A 433 -47.80 -18.46 16.56
C LYS A 433 -48.39 -17.99 15.23
N SER A 434 -48.11 -18.69 14.13
CA SER A 434 -48.44 -18.27 12.77
C SER A 434 -47.85 -16.91 12.39
N ASP A 435 -46.78 -16.46 13.06
CA ASP A 435 -46.07 -15.23 12.75
C ASP A 435 -44.97 -15.51 11.71
N PHE A 436 -45.39 -15.62 10.45
CA PHE A 436 -44.49 -15.91 9.35
C PHE A 436 -43.58 -14.72 8.97
N ALA A 437 -43.93 -13.49 9.36
CA ALA A 437 -43.07 -12.34 9.15
C ALA A 437 -41.80 -12.44 10.02
N SER A 438 -41.97 -12.76 11.31
CA SER A 438 -40.84 -13.00 12.22
C SER A 438 -40.10 -14.30 11.88
N ALA A 439 -40.81 -15.36 11.45
CA ALA A 439 -40.16 -16.60 11.02
C ALA A 439 -39.25 -16.39 9.80
N LYS A 440 -39.69 -15.60 8.81
CA LYS A 440 -38.87 -15.27 7.63
C LYS A 440 -37.63 -14.44 8.00
N LYS A 441 -37.77 -13.45 8.88
CA LYS A 441 -36.60 -12.71 9.40
C LYS A 441 -35.62 -13.61 10.14
N GLY A 442 -36.12 -14.56 10.93
CA GLY A 442 -35.28 -15.55 11.59
C GLY A 442 -34.58 -16.48 10.59
N ALA A 443 -35.24 -16.86 9.49
CA ALA A 443 -34.63 -17.62 8.40
C ALA A 443 -33.53 -16.82 7.67
N ASP A 444 -33.73 -15.51 7.48
CA ASP A 444 -32.70 -14.62 6.91
C ASP A 444 -31.48 -14.49 7.81
N GLU A 445 -31.69 -14.38 9.13
CA GLU A 445 -30.60 -14.39 10.10
C GLU A 445 -29.88 -15.74 10.15
N LEU A 446 -30.62 -16.84 10.07
CA LEU A 446 -30.07 -18.20 10.07
C LEU A 446 -29.14 -18.42 8.87
N GLU A 447 -29.59 -18.08 7.66
CA GLU A 447 -28.79 -18.20 6.42
C GLU A 447 -27.53 -17.33 6.50
N HIS A 448 -27.67 -16.06 6.87
CA HIS A 448 -26.53 -15.15 6.96
C HIS A 448 -25.47 -15.62 7.97
N GLN A 449 -25.90 -16.09 9.16
CA GLN A 449 -24.96 -16.62 10.14
C GLN A 449 -24.34 -17.96 9.70
N TRP A 450 -25.11 -18.81 9.01
CA TRP A 450 -24.63 -20.11 8.54
C TRP A 450 -23.56 -19.94 7.46
N ASP A 451 -23.81 -19.11 6.46
CA ASP A 451 -22.86 -18.79 5.37
C ASP A 451 -21.59 -18.13 5.91
N THR A 452 -21.74 -17.20 6.85
CA THR A 452 -20.60 -16.53 7.48
C THR A 452 -19.68 -17.52 8.22
N GLN A 453 -20.26 -18.60 8.78
CA GLN A 453 -19.51 -19.62 9.50
C GLN A 453 -19.12 -20.84 8.65
N GLU A 454 -19.55 -20.95 7.38
CA GLU A 454 -19.27 -22.09 6.49
C GLU A 454 -17.76 -22.44 6.46
N PRO A 455 -16.83 -21.50 6.15
CA PRO A 455 -15.42 -21.85 5.98
C PRO A 455 -14.79 -22.45 7.25
N LYS A 456 -15.34 -22.10 8.42
CA LYS A 456 -14.90 -22.57 9.74
C LYS A 456 -15.52 -23.92 10.07
N LEU A 457 -16.83 -24.06 9.98
CA LEU A 457 -17.55 -25.28 10.38
C LEU A 457 -17.24 -26.45 9.45
N ARG A 458 -17.17 -26.20 8.13
CA ARG A 458 -16.85 -27.21 7.12
C ARG A 458 -15.43 -27.77 7.26
N LYS A 459 -14.50 -26.98 7.81
CA LYS A 459 -13.12 -27.40 8.08
C LYS A 459 -13.00 -28.25 9.35
N ILE A 460 -13.92 -28.10 10.31
CA ILE A 460 -13.96 -28.87 11.55
C ILE A 460 -14.50 -30.29 11.28
N ASP A 461 -15.67 -30.39 10.65
CA ASP A 461 -16.28 -31.66 10.25
C ASP A 461 -17.16 -31.46 9.01
N GLY A 462 -16.54 -31.61 7.83
CA GLY A 462 -17.21 -31.40 6.56
C GLY A 462 -18.37 -32.38 6.30
N THR A 463 -18.33 -33.60 6.84
CA THR A 463 -19.38 -34.60 6.60
C THR A 463 -20.64 -34.28 7.40
N THR A 464 -20.47 -33.89 8.67
CA THR A 464 -21.58 -33.48 9.52
C THR A 464 -22.10 -32.10 9.09
N TRP A 465 -21.22 -31.20 8.67
CA TRP A 465 -21.60 -29.90 8.09
C TRP A 465 -22.54 -30.07 6.90
N THR A 466 -22.20 -30.89 5.89
CA THR A 466 -23.06 -31.10 4.71
C THR A 466 -24.44 -31.66 5.06
N LYS A 467 -24.54 -32.47 6.13
CA LYS A 467 -25.85 -32.97 6.59
C LYS A 467 -26.70 -31.87 7.21
N ILE A 468 -26.09 -30.99 8.02
CA ILE A 468 -26.79 -29.88 8.66
C ILE A 468 -27.19 -28.83 7.61
N ASP A 469 -26.29 -28.53 6.68
CA ASP A 469 -26.49 -27.62 5.56
C ASP A 469 -27.74 -28.00 4.75
N GLY A 470 -27.84 -29.26 4.34
CA GLY A 470 -29.03 -29.77 3.64
C GLY A 470 -30.32 -29.73 4.48
N THR A 471 -30.25 -29.80 5.81
CA THR A 471 -31.45 -29.63 6.65
C THR A 471 -31.85 -28.16 6.81
N ILE A 472 -30.88 -27.24 6.85
CA ILE A 472 -31.11 -25.80 6.89
C ILE A 472 -31.72 -25.34 5.57
N ASP A 473 -31.24 -25.81 4.41
CA ASP A 473 -31.84 -25.52 3.11
C ASP A 473 -33.33 -25.85 3.05
N VAL A 474 -33.72 -26.99 3.62
CA VAL A 474 -35.12 -27.42 3.70
C VAL A 474 -35.94 -26.50 4.62
N VAL A 475 -35.35 -26.04 5.73
CA VAL A 475 -35.97 -25.05 6.62
C VAL A 475 -36.17 -23.72 5.89
N LEU A 476 -35.13 -23.20 5.24
CA LEU A 476 -35.17 -21.94 4.49
C LEU A 476 -36.24 -22.01 3.39
N ALA A 477 -36.27 -23.09 2.61
CA ALA A 477 -37.25 -23.31 1.56
C ALA A 477 -38.69 -23.37 2.10
N ALA A 478 -38.92 -24.08 3.22
CA ALA A 478 -40.25 -24.19 3.82
C ALA A 478 -40.75 -22.85 4.38
N VAL A 479 -39.91 -22.15 5.15
CA VAL A 479 -40.29 -20.92 5.86
C VAL A 479 -40.40 -19.72 4.92
N ARG A 480 -39.54 -19.63 3.89
CA ARG A 480 -39.54 -18.52 2.93
C ARG A 480 -40.52 -18.70 1.77
N SER A 481 -41.19 -19.85 1.68
CA SER A 481 -42.26 -20.10 0.70
C SER A 481 -43.23 -18.91 0.59
N SER A 482 -43.75 -18.69 -0.62
CA SER A 482 -44.79 -17.67 -0.87
C SER A 482 -46.06 -17.94 -0.06
N ASN A 483 -46.36 -19.20 0.23
CA ASN A 483 -47.44 -19.61 1.12
C ASN A 483 -46.93 -20.71 2.08
N PRO A 484 -46.31 -20.33 3.20
CA PRO A 484 -45.67 -21.29 4.11
C PRO A 484 -46.72 -22.10 4.88
N ASP A 485 -46.60 -23.43 4.82
CA ASP A 485 -47.46 -24.35 5.56
C ASP A 485 -46.90 -24.59 6.98
N VAL A 486 -47.75 -24.43 7.99
CA VAL A 486 -47.37 -24.53 9.41
C VAL A 486 -46.79 -25.90 9.75
N ASN A 487 -47.38 -26.98 9.24
CA ASN A 487 -46.97 -28.34 9.58
C ASN A 487 -45.66 -28.71 8.86
N HIS A 488 -45.52 -28.29 7.60
CA HIS A 488 -44.31 -28.47 6.82
C HIS A 488 -43.13 -27.71 7.44
N CYS A 489 -43.32 -26.44 7.82
CA CYS A 489 -42.29 -25.65 8.51
C CYS A 489 -41.87 -26.29 9.83
N LYS A 490 -42.83 -26.75 10.64
CA LYS A 490 -42.51 -27.46 11.90
C LYS A 490 -41.73 -28.75 11.65
N SER A 491 -42.12 -29.53 10.64
CA SER A 491 -41.41 -30.77 10.30
C SER A 491 -39.97 -30.50 9.87
N ALA A 492 -39.75 -29.48 9.03
CA ALA A 492 -38.42 -29.07 8.59
C ALA A 492 -37.56 -28.60 9.78
N LEU A 493 -38.09 -27.70 10.62
CA LEU A 493 -37.39 -27.16 11.79
C LEU A 493 -37.06 -28.24 12.83
N ASN A 494 -37.99 -29.16 13.11
CA ASN A 494 -37.72 -30.25 14.05
C ASN A 494 -36.65 -31.21 13.53
N ASN A 495 -36.62 -31.46 12.22
CA ASN A 495 -35.59 -32.29 11.60
C ASN A 495 -34.20 -31.63 11.65
N SER A 496 -34.13 -30.33 11.32
CA SER A 496 -32.89 -29.55 11.40
C SER A 496 -32.39 -29.43 12.84
N LEU A 497 -33.26 -29.05 13.79
CA LEU A 497 -32.95 -28.99 15.22
C LEU A 497 -32.46 -30.35 15.76
N SER A 498 -33.08 -31.46 15.35
CA SER A 498 -32.63 -32.79 15.75
C SER A 498 -31.21 -33.09 15.25
N THR A 499 -30.91 -32.71 14.01
CA THR A 499 -29.61 -32.92 13.36
C THR A 499 -28.54 -32.02 14.00
N ILE A 500 -28.85 -30.74 14.23
CA ILE A 500 -27.99 -29.78 14.92
C ILE A 500 -27.71 -30.25 16.35
N ASN A 501 -28.74 -30.64 17.10
CA ASN A 501 -28.58 -31.09 18.49
C ASN A 501 -27.83 -32.41 18.60
N ALA A 502 -27.92 -33.30 17.60
CA ALA A 502 -27.12 -34.51 17.55
C ALA A 502 -25.63 -34.21 17.30
N ALA A 503 -25.33 -33.22 16.44
CA ALA A 503 -23.97 -32.77 16.16
C ALA A 503 -23.37 -31.89 17.28
N ASN A 504 -24.23 -31.32 18.14
CA ASN A 504 -23.84 -30.49 19.29
C ASN A 504 -23.53 -31.28 20.57
N LYS A 505 -23.78 -32.60 20.59
CA LYS A 505 -23.40 -33.51 21.67
C LYS A 505 -21.98 -34.02 21.46
#